data_AF-A0A857JE31-F1
#
_entry.id   AF-A0A857JE31-F1
#
_cell.length_a   1.000
_cell.length_b   1.000
_cell.length_c   1.000
_cell.angle_alpha   90.00
_cell.angle_beta   90.00
_cell.angle_gamma   90.00
#
_symmetry.space_group_name_H-M   'P 1'
#
loop_
_entity.id
_entity.type
_entity.pdbx_description
1 polymer ?
#
loop_
_entity_poly.entity_id
_entity_poly.type
_entity_poly.pdbx_seq_one_letter_code
_entity_poly.pdbx_strand_id
1 'polypeptide(L)'
;MVFSQFDKALLPFEAKVLRATLDVLPPALTKRFDAQVSAINKVQRRLDWREIEFYCVSWFKVRWPQAELFDFRNEWRLATIDCTFAEHAVSVGVWAAGGHVFSLEAECPMRPLHRYSPFSITGAEFHELS
;
A
#
# COMPACT_ATOMS: atom_id res chain seq x y z
N MET A 1 -19.15 12.39 -10.09
CA MET A 1 -17.73 12.80 -10.00
C MET A 1 -17.24 12.39 -8.62
N VAL A 2 -16.39 11.37 -8.53
CA VAL A 2 -15.82 10.93 -7.25
C VAL A 2 -14.60 11.79 -7.00
N PHE A 3 -14.62 12.65 -5.97
CA PHE A 3 -13.44 13.44 -5.62
C PHE A 3 -12.38 12.51 -5.00
N SER A 4 -11.11 12.89 -4.98
CA SER A 4 -10.04 12.15 -4.30
C SER A 4 -9.00 13.15 -3.84
N GLN A 5 -8.34 12.85 -2.71
CA GLN A 5 -7.22 13.66 -2.24
C GLN A 5 -5.93 13.15 -2.89
N PHE A 6 -5.13 14.08 -3.43
CA PHE A 6 -3.86 13.78 -4.07
C PHE A 6 -2.71 14.38 -3.27
N ASP A 7 -1.75 13.57 -2.87
CA ASP A 7 -0.52 14.04 -2.23
C ASP A 7 0.70 13.41 -2.89
N LYS A 8 1.85 14.08 -2.76
CA LYS A 8 3.14 13.60 -3.28
C LYS A 8 3.80 12.57 -2.36
N ALA A 9 3.34 12.46 -1.11
CA ALA A 9 4.00 11.70 -0.07
C ALA A 9 3.03 10.72 0.60
N LEU A 10 3.62 9.62 1.06
CA LEU A 10 2.99 8.68 1.97
C LEU A 10 2.73 9.34 3.32
N LEU A 11 1.61 9.00 3.93
CA LEU A 11 1.36 9.31 5.34
C LEU A 11 2.16 8.34 6.23
N PRO A 12 2.44 8.72 7.49
CA PRO A 12 3.22 7.86 8.39
C PRO A 12 2.66 6.45 8.57
N PHE A 13 1.34 6.27 8.64
CA PHE A 13 0.75 4.93 8.76
C PHE A 13 0.89 4.12 7.47
N GLU A 14 0.70 4.75 6.30
CA GLU A 14 0.85 4.11 4.99
C GLU A 14 2.29 3.57 4.84
N ALA A 15 3.28 4.40 5.19
CA ALA A 15 4.68 3.99 5.18
C ALA A 15 4.97 2.83 6.15
N LYS A 16 4.36 2.82 7.35
CA LYS A 16 4.52 1.72 8.30
C LYS A 16 3.86 0.42 7.83
N VAL A 17 2.68 0.48 7.21
CA VAL A 17 2.00 -0.69 6.62
C VAL A 17 2.85 -1.29 5.50
N LEU A 18 3.37 -0.44 4.60
CA LEU A 18 4.29 -0.87 3.54
C LEU A 18 5.58 -1.46 4.11
N ARG A 19 6.11 -0.90 5.19
CA ARG A 19 7.29 -1.46 5.87
C ARG A 19 7.00 -2.82 6.50
N ALA A 20 5.88 -2.98 7.20
CA ALA A 20 5.48 -4.26 7.77
C ALA A 20 5.27 -5.33 6.68
N THR A 21 4.80 -4.93 5.50
CA THR A 21 4.72 -5.81 4.34
C THR A 21 6.10 -6.29 3.91
N LEU A 22 7.09 -5.40 3.83
CA LEU A 22 8.47 -5.75 3.48
C LEU A 22 9.04 -6.84 4.42
N ASP A 23 8.70 -6.78 5.71
CA ASP A 23 9.23 -7.69 6.73
C ASP A 23 8.69 -9.13 6.60
N VAL A 24 7.56 -9.33 5.92
CA VAL A 24 6.94 -10.66 5.70
C VAL A 24 7.09 -11.18 4.27
N LEU A 25 7.55 -10.34 3.33
CA LEU A 25 7.73 -10.75 1.95
C LEU A 25 8.88 -11.77 1.81
N PRO A 26 8.74 -12.77 0.92
CA PRO A 26 9.84 -13.66 0.60
C PRO A 26 10.98 -12.87 -0.07
N PRO A 27 12.26 -13.28 0.12
CA PRO A 27 13.42 -12.55 -0.40
C PRO A 27 13.39 -12.24 -1.90
N ALA A 28 12.73 -13.10 -2.69
CA ALA A 28 12.56 -12.93 -4.12
C ALA A 28 11.76 -11.67 -4.50
N LEU A 29 10.87 -11.20 -3.62
CA LEU A 29 10.01 -10.04 -3.85
C LEU A 29 10.48 -8.79 -3.10
N THR A 30 11.13 -8.96 -1.95
CA THR A 30 11.56 -7.86 -1.05
C THR A 30 12.27 -6.74 -1.79
N LYS A 31 13.27 -7.05 -2.61
CA LYS A 31 14.06 -6.02 -3.34
C LYS A 31 13.20 -5.23 -4.33
N ARG A 32 12.36 -5.92 -5.10
CA ARG A 32 11.45 -5.31 -6.08
C ARG A 32 10.40 -4.45 -5.38
N PHE A 33 9.83 -4.95 -4.27
CA PHE A 33 8.85 -4.22 -3.47
C PHE A 33 9.44 -2.94 -2.89
N ASP A 34 10.62 -3.00 -2.27
CA ASP A 34 11.29 -1.83 -1.68
C ASP A 34 11.62 -0.76 -2.74
N ALA A 35 12.06 -1.17 -3.92
CA ALA A 35 12.32 -0.29 -5.05
C ALA A 35 11.03 0.37 -5.57
N GLN A 36 9.93 -0.38 -5.67
CA GLN A 36 8.63 0.15 -6.04
C GLN A 36 8.12 1.16 -5.00
N VAL A 37 8.16 0.83 -3.71
CA VAL A 37 7.74 1.75 -2.64
C VAL A 37 8.52 3.06 -2.70
N SER A 38 9.83 2.97 -2.94
CA SER A 38 10.70 4.14 -3.11
C SER A 38 10.39 4.97 -4.37
N ALA A 39 9.78 4.36 -5.40
CA ALA A 39 9.39 5.02 -6.64
C ALA A 39 8.01 5.69 -6.58
N ILE A 40 7.23 5.46 -5.52
CA ILE A 40 5.92 6.10 -5.31
C ILE A 40 6.13 7.62 -5.17
N ASN A 41 5.49 8.39 -6.03
CA ASN A 41 5.56 9.86 -6.01
C ASN A 41 4.21 10.55 -6.13
N LYS A 42 3.13 9.77 -6.19
CA LYS A 42 1.76 10.23 -6.16
C LYS A 42 0.92 9.20 -5.41
N VAL A 43 0.17 9.67 -4.43
CA VAL A 43 -0.78 8.88 -3.65
C VAL A 43 -2.16 9.48 -3.84
N GLN A 44 -3.14 8.64 -4.17
CA GLN A 44 -4.54 9.03 -4.30
C GLN A 44 -5.36 8.34 -3.22
N ARG A 45 -6.05 9.13 -2.41
CA ARG A 45 -6.91 8.62 -1.33
C ARG A 45 -8.36 8.80 -1.77
N ARG A 46 -9.11 7.70 -1.87
CA ARG A 46 -10.55 7.76 -2.15
C ARG A 46 -11.28 8.56 -1.06
N LEU A 47 -12.45 9.12 -1.37
CA LEU A 47 -13.22 9.93 -0.41
C LEU A 47 -13.67 9.15 0.84
N ASP A 48 -13.99 7.86 0.67
CA ASP A 48 -14.34 6.97 1.77
C ASP A 48 -13.12 6.48 2.55
N TRP A 49 -11.92 6.76 2.04
CA TRP A 49 -10.64 6.30 2.55
C TRP A 49 -10.57 4.79 2.73
N ARG A 50 -11.37 4.00 2.02
CA ARG A 50 -11.25 2.53 2.07
C ARG A 50 -10.15 2.01 1.16
N GLU A 51 -9.76 2.82 0.20
CA GLU A 51 -8.73 2.52 -0.79
C GLU A 51 -7.78 3.71 -0.92
N ILE A 52 -6.48 3.40 -0.88
CA ILE A 52 -5.38 4.35 -1.09
C ILE A 52 -4.53 3.80 -2.23
N GLU A 53 -4.58 4.46 -3.38
CA GLU A 53 -3.88 4.04 -4.61
C GLU A 53 -2.51 4.71 -4.70
N PHE A 54 -1.53 3.94 -5.17
CA PHE A 54 -0.14 4.36 -5.35
C PHE A 54 0.23 4.47 -6.81
N TYR A 55 0.98 5.52 -7.13
CA TYR A 55 1.47 5.75 -8.48
C TYR A 55 2.93 6.18 -8.49
N CYS A 56 3.65 5.67 -9.48
CA CYS A 56 4.88 6.27 -9.98
C CYS A 56 4.55 7.06 -11.25
N VAL A 57 4.57 8.39 -11.18
CA VAL A 57 4.26 9.27 -12.31
C VAL A 57 5.54 9.87 -12.89
N SER A 58 5.73 9.73 -14.19
CA SER A 58 6.80 10.35 -14.96
C SER A 58 6.20 11.03 -16.20
N TRP A 59 6.57 12.29 -16.45
CA TRP A 59 6.02 13.11 -17.55
C TRP A 59 4.48 13.01 -17.66
N PHE A 60 3.79 13.20 -16.53
CA PHE A 60 2.32 13.15 -16.42
C PHE A 60 1.65 11.80 -16.75
N LYS A 61 2.43 10.73 -16.95
CA LYS A 61 1.92 9.37 -17.16
C LYS A 61 2.34 8.46 -16.01
N VAL A 62 1.47 7.52 -15.63
CA VAL A 62 1.84 6.44 -14.70
C VAL A 62 2.87 5.56 -15.41
N ARG A 63 4.08 5.47 -14.84
CA ARG A 63 5.21 4.77 -15.43
C ARG A 63 6.10 4.20 -14.34
N TRP A 64 5.90 2.92 -14.05
CA TRP A 64 6.74 2.16 -13.15
C TRP A 64 8.04 1.70 -13.82
N PRO A 65 9.18 1.68 -13.10
CA PRO A 65 10.42 1.09 -13.59
C PRO A 65 10.24 -0.40 -13.89
N GLN A 66 10.41 -0.78 -15.17
CA GLN A 66 10.09 -2.15 -15.63
C GLN A 66 10.93 -3.24 -14.95
N ALA A 67 12.19 -2.93 -14.62
CA ALA A 67 13.09 -3.85 -13.93
C ALA A 67 12.62 -4.21 -12.52
N GLU A 68 11.78 -3.36 -11.91
CA GLU A 68 11.33 -3.52 -10.53
C GLU A 68 9.97 -4.20 -10.43
N LEU A 69 9.30 -4.51 -11.54
CA LEU A 69 7.97 -5.14 -11.51
C LEU A 69 8.02 -6.62 -11.12
N PHE A 70 7.07 -7.09 -10.31
CA PHE A 70 6.85 -8.50 -9.94
C PHE A 70 6.37 -9.33 -11.11
N ASP A 71 6.98 -10.48 -11.40
CA ASP A 71 6.67 -11.28 -12.60
C ASP A 71 5.18 -11.58 -12.78
N PHE A 72 4.43 -11.77 -11.69
CA PHE A 72 2.97 -11.84 -11.72
C PHE A 72 2.32 -10.48 -11.96
N ARG A 73 1.50 -10.37 -13.02
CA ARG A 73 0.94 -9.10 -13.50
C ARG A 73 -0.55 -8.91 -13.20
N ASN A 74 -1.26 -9.96 -12.79
CA ASN A 74 -2.67 -9.82 -12.42
C ASN A 74 -2.79 -9.15 -11.05
N GLU A 75 -4.02 -8.77 -10.71
CA GLU A 75 -4.34 -8.28 -9.39
C GLU A 75 -4.18 -9.39 -8.34
N TRP A 76 -3.48 -9.07 -7.26
CA TRP A 76 -3.17 -10.00 -6.19
C TRP A 76 -2.92 -9.24 -4.89
N ARG A 77 -3.50 -9.74 -3.79
CA ARG A 77 -3.23 -9.24 -2.46
C ARG A 77 -1.89 -9.80 -1.99
N LEU A 78 -0.83 -8.99 -1.92
CA LEU A 78 0.48 -9.46 -1.45
C LEU A 78 0.48 -9.81 0.03
N ALA A 79 -0.17 -8.98 0.83
CA ALA A 79 -0.14 -9.12 2.29
C ALA A 79 -1.41 -8.61 2.94
N THR A 80 -1.68 -9.11 4.13
CA THR A 80 -2.65 -8.52 5.06
C THR A 80 -1.89 -8.07 6.30
N ILE A 81 -2.07 -6.80 6.66
CA ILE A 81 -1.40 -6.17 7.80
C ILE A 81 -2.48 -5.84 8.83
N ASP A 82 -2.44 -6.55 9.95
CA ASP A 82 -3.30 -6.27 11.09
C ASP A 82 -2.68 -5.17 11.92
N CYS A 83 -3.50 -4.19 12.26
CA CYS A 83 -3.06 -3.03 13.01
C CYS A 83 -4.14 -2.51 13.94
N THR A 84 -3.71 -1.76 14.95
CA THR A 84 -4.60 -1.06 15.86
C THR A 84 -4.42 0.44 15.71
N PHE A 85 -5.54 1.13 15.73
CA PHE A 85 -5.62 2.59 15.73
C PHE A 85 -6.39 3.01 16.97
N ALA A 86 -5.66 3.55 17.96
CA ALA A 86 -6.18 3.66 19.31
C ALA A 86 -6.72 2.30 19.80
N GLU A 87 -8.04 2.14 19.89
CA GLU A 87 -8.70 0.91 20.36
C GLU A 87 -9.36 0.11 19.23
N HIS A 88 -9.24 0.57 17.98
CA HIS A 88 -9.90 -0.08 16.84
C HIS A 88 -8.90 -0.97 16.09
N ALA A 89 -9.20 -2.27 16.04
CA ALA A 89 -8.49 -3.21 15.18
C ALA A 89 -8.94 -3.06 13.72
N VAL A 90 -7.99 -3.07 12.80
CA VAL A 90 -8.19 -2.93 11.36
C VAL A 90 -7.22 -3.86 10.64
N SER A 91 -7.72 -4.60 9.66
CA SER A 91 -6.90 -5.35 8.72
C SER A 91 -6.78 -4.58 7.41
N VAL A 92 -5.54 -4.31 6.99
CA VAL A 92 -5.23 -3.58 5.77
C VAL A 92 -4.62 -4.56 4.76
N GLY A 93 -5.31 -4.76 3.64
CA GLY A 93 -4.78 -5.48 2.50
C GLY A 93 -3.80 -4.62 1.71
N VAL A 94 -2.65 -5.19 1.35
CA VAL A 94 -1.67 -4.58 0.43
C VAL A 94 -1.77 -5.30 -0.89
N TRP A 95 -2.13 -4.58 -1.94
CA TRP A 95 -2.42 -5.16 -3.25
C TRP A 95 -1.37 -4.77 -4.29
N ALA A 96 -1.15 -5.68 -5.23
CA ALA A 96 -0.42 -5.45 -6.47
C ALA A 96 -1.35 -5.64 -7.66
N ALA A 97 -1.12 -4.87 -8.71
CA ALA A 97 -1.73 -5.05 -10.02
C ALA A 97 -0.73 -4.61 -11.09
N GLY A 98 -0.75 -5.22 -12.27
CA GLY A 98 0.21 -4.88 -13.33
C GLY A 98 1.68 -5.06 -12.91
N GLY A 99 1.95 -5.96 -11.96
CA GLY A 99 3.28 -6.24 -11.44
C GLY A 99 3.85 -5.21 -10.47
N HIS A 100 3.05 -4.29 -9.94
CA HIS A 100 3.52 -3.31 -8.95
C HIS A 100 2.56 -3.19 -7.77
N VAL A 101 3.07 -2.75 -6.61
CA VAL A 101 2.23 -2.35 -5.47
C VAL A 101 1.28 -1.24 -5.90
N PHE A 102 -0.01 -1.50 -5.75
CA PHE A 102 -1.09 -0.73 -6.34
C PHE A 102 -1.91 0.01 -5.28
N SER A 103 -2.36 -0.66 -4.23
CA SER A 103 -3.23 -0.05 -3.23
C SER A 103 -3.04 -0.60 -1.81
N LEU A 104 -3.46 0.21 -0.84
CA LEU A 104 -3.89 -0.26 0.48
C LEU A 104 -5.41 -0.26 0.53
N GLU A 105 -6.00 -1.32 1.07
CA GLU A 105 -7.45 -1.45 1.18
C GLU A 105 -7.88 -1.97 2.54
N ALA A 106 -8.98 -1.43 3.06
CA ALA A 106 -9.59 -1.88 4.32
C ALA A 106 -11.11 -1.77 4.24
N GLU A 107 -11.81 -2.66 4.96
CA GLU A 107 -13.28 -2.63 5.02
C GLU A 107 -13.81 -1.36 5.72
N CYS A 108 -13.02 -0.80 6.64
CA CYS A 108 -13.32 0.43 7.34
C CYS A 108 -12.52 1.64 6.79
N PRO A 109 -13.09 2.86 6.79
CA PRO A 109 -12.38 4.08 6.39
C PRO A 109 -11.05 4.33 7.11
N MET A 110 -10.00 4.55 6.32
CA MET A 110 -8.64 4.89 6.77
C MET A 110 -8.42 6.39 7.04
N ARG A 111 -9.46 7.22 6.96
CA ARG A 111 -9.37 8.69 7.18
C ARG A 111 -8.95 9.10 8.59
N PRO A 112 -9.50 8.49 9.66
CA PRO A 112 -9.14 8.85 11.03
C PRO A 112 -7.67 8.56 11.36
N LEU A 113 -7.02 7.69 10.57
CA LEU A 113 -5.66 7.18 10.76
C LEU A 113 -4.58 8.24 10.49
N HIS A 114 -4.91 9.29 9.75
CA HIS A 114 -3.96 10.36 9.42
C HIS A 114 -3.69 11.33 10.57
N ARG A 115 -4.64 11.53 11.50
CA ARG A 115 -4.63 12.74 12.35
C ARG A 115 -4.04 12.59 13.76
N TYR A 116 -4.44 11.64 14.62
CA TYR A 116 -4.02 11.70 16.04
C TYR A 116 -4.00 10.38 16.84
N SER A 117 -4.10 9.21 16.23
CA SER A 117 -4.17 7.96 17.01
C SER A 117 -2.83 7.24 17.10
N PRO A 118 -2.48 6.64 18.26
CA PRO A 118 -1.38 5.68 18.31
C PRO A 118 -1.69 4.57 17.30
N PHE A 119 -0.70 4.28 16.46
CA PHE A 119 -0.76 3.24 15.43
C PHE A 119 0.28 2.19 15.72
N SER A 120 -0.16 0.95 15.82
CA SER A 120 0.67 -0.22 16.05
C SER A 120 0.32 -1.32 15.05
N ILE A 121 1.35 -1.98 14.53
CA ILE A 121 1.19 -3.24 13.80
C ILE A 121 1.01 -4.35 14.83
N THR A 122 -0.02 -5.17 14.65
CA THR A 122 -0.32 -6.32 15.52
C THR A 122 -0.13 -7.66 14.83
N GLY A 123 -0.10 -7.67 13.50
CA GLY A 123 0.14 -8.87 12.70
C GLY A 123 0.48 -8.51 11.26
N ALA A 124 1.18 -9.41 10.58
CA ALA A 124 1.46 -9.29 9.16
C ALA A 124 1.51 -10.69 8.56
N GLU A 125 0.80 -10.88 7.46
CA GLU A 125 0.69 -12.15 6.76
C GLU A 125 0.96 -11.92 5.28
N PHE A 126 1.89 -12.68 4.71
CA PHE A 126 2.12 -12.73 3.28
C PHE A 126 1.16 -13.72 2.61
N HIS A 127 0.62 -13.36 1.46
CA HIS A 127 -0.34 -14.14 0.70
C HIS A 127 0.36 -14.66 -0.57
N GLU A 128 0.67 -15.95 -0.61
CA GLU A 128 1.32 -16.57 -1.77
C GLU A 128 0.40 -16.60 -3.00
N LEU A 129 1.01 -16.55 -4.19
CA LEU A 129 0.32 -16.76 -5.44
C LEU A 129 0.02 -18.25 -5.61
N SER A 130 -1.26 -18.63 -5.55
CA SER A 130 -1.76 -19.98 -5.82
C SER A 130 -1.83 -20.29 -7.32
#